data_AF-A0AAV2YXU6-F1
#
_entry.id   AF-A0AAV2YXU6-F1
#
_cell.length_a   1.000
_cell.length_b   1.000
_cell.length_c   1.000
_cell.angle_alpha   90.00
_cell.angle_beta   90.00
_cell.angle_gamma   90.00
#
_symmetry.space_group_name_H-M   'P 1'
#
loop_
_entity.id
_entity.type
_entity.pdbx_description
1 polymer ?
#
loop_
_entity_poly.entity_id
_entity_poly.type
_entity_poly.pdbx_seq_one_letter_code
_entity_poly.pdbx_strand_id
1 'polypeptide(L)' 'MDHPDFEFIKLDYNYIGFRNGIYDLAVAKFINTKDINGNAQVRKYINQDFVIKTKHHTQQLLSLSVRR' A
#
# COMPACT_ATOMS: atom_id res chain seq x y z
N MET A 1 -14.20 16.33 28.57
CA MET A 1 -15.18 15.60 29.41
C MET A 1 -15.43 14.32 28.65
N ASP A 2 -14.68 13.31 29.04
CA ASP A 2 -14.38 12.14 28.24
C ASP A 2 -15.20 11.02 28.90
N HIS A 3 -16.15 10.45 28.17
CA HIS A 3 -17.08 9.48 28.76
C HIS A 3 -16.34 8.18 29.07
N PRO A 4 -16.43 7.62 30.30
CA PRO A 4 -15.68 6.43 30.69
C PRO A 4 -15.99 5.19 29.83
N ASP A 5 -17.15 5.17 29.18
CA ASP A 5 -17.55 4.09 28.25
C ASP A 5 -17.17 4.34 26.79
N PHE A 6 -16.51 5.45 26.48
CA PHE A 6 -15.96 5.67 25.15
C PHE A 6 -14.53 5.14 25.16
N GLU A 7 -14.37 3.84 24.88
CA GLU A 7 -13.05 3.32 24.51
C GLU A 7 -12.52 4.22 23.42
N PHE A 8 -11.46 4.98 23.72
CA PHE A 8 -10.75 5.73 22.70
C PHE A 8 -10.25 4.69 21.71
N ILE A 9 -11.02 4.48 20.63
CA ILE A 9 -10.57 3.75 19.46
C ILE A 9 -9.29 4.46 19.09
N LYS A 10 -8.17 3.81 19.36
CA LYS A 10 -6.86 4.38 19.13
C LYS A 10 -6.80 4.59 17.62
N LEU A 11 -6.98 5.84 17.22
CA LEU A 11 -7.07 6.26 15.84
C LEU A 11 -5.67 6.11 15.24
N ASP A 12 -5.33 4.88 14.85
CA ASP A 12 -4.08 4.59 14.19
C ASP A 12 -4.23 4.93 12.72
N TYR A 13 -4.02 6.21 12.42
CA TYR A 13 -4.14 6.76 11.08
C TYR A 13 -3.01 6.29 10.14
N ASN A 14 -2.23 5.26 10.43
CA ASN A 14 -1.06 4.94 9.60
C ASN A 14 -1.40 4.18 8.30
N TYR A 15 -2.66 3.99 7.96
CA TYR A 15 -3.05 3.22 6.77
C TYR A 15 -3.56 4.07 5.60
N ILE A 16 -3.13 3.70 4.40
CA ILE A 16 -3.76 4.07 3.12
C ILE A 16 -4.51 2.85 2.58
N GLY A 17 -5.79 2.99 2.28
CA GLY A 17 -6.61 1.91 1.75
C GLY A 17 -6.54 1.81 0.23
N PHE A 18 -6.54 0.58 -0.26
CA PHE A 18 -6.64 0.18 -1.66
C PHE A 18 -7.72 -0.90 -1.79
N ARG A 19 -8.18 -1.18 -3.00
CA ARG A 19 -9.23 -2.19 -3.21
C ARG A 19 -8.81 -3.60 -2.79
N ASN A 20 -7.52 -3.91 -2.91
CA ASN A 20 -6.93 -5.21 -2.56
C ASN A 20 -6.22 -5.24 -1.20
N GLY A 21 -6.30 -4.18 -0.39
CA GLY A 21 -5.69 -4.19 0.93
C GLY A 21 -5.37 -2.81 1.50
N ILE A 22 -4.47 -2.77 2.47
CA ILE A 22 -4.02 -1.53 3.12
C ILE A 22 -2.49 -1.42 3.05
N TYR A 23 -2.00 -0.20 2.92
CA TYR A 23 -0.59 0.13 3.02
C TYR A 23 -0.32 0.80 4.36
N ASP A 24 0.50 0.16 5.18
CA ASP A 24 0.97 0.68 6.46
C ASP A 24 2.15 1.64 6.24
N LEU A 25 1.94 2.90 6.58
CA LEU A 25 2.90 3.99 6.46
C LEU A 25 3.99 3.94 7.55
N ALA A 26 3.74 3.29 8.70
CA ALA A 26 4.71 3.20 9.78
C ALA A 26 5.84 2.21 9.44
N VAL A 27 5.49 1.08 8.81
CA VAL A 27 6.45 0.02 8.44
C VAL A 27 6.70 -0.09 6.93
N ALA A 28 6.08 0.77 6.13
CA ALA A 28 6.17 0.75 4.67
C ALA A 28 5.83 -0.62 4.04
N LYS A 29 4.74 -1.25 4.52
CA LYS A 29 4.32 -2.60 4.10
C LYS A 29 2.89 -2.63 3.60
N PHE A 30 2.67 -3.36 2.51
CA PHE A 30 1.33 -3.66 2.02
C PHE A 30 0.78 -4.95 2.66
N ILE A 31 -0.47 -4.91 3.12
CA ILE A 31 -1.20 -6.01 3.75
C ILE A 31 -2.43 -6.29 2.88
N ASN A 32 -2.58 -7.53 2.38
CA ASN A 32 -3.73 -7.89 1.56
C ASN A 32 -5.01 -7.91 2.41
N THR A 33 -6.16 -7.65 1.77
CA THR A 33 -7.48 -7.69 2.45
C THR A 33 -7.73 -8.98 3.23
N LYS A 34 -7.22 -10.12 2.76
CA LYS A 34 -7.37 -11.43 3.43
C LYS A 34 -6.61 -11.53 4.76
N ASP A 35 -5.58 -10.72 4.94
CA ASP A 35 -4.70 -10.73 6.11
C ASP A 35 -5.08 -9.64 7.13
N ILE A 36 -6.14 -8.87 6.86
CA ILE A 36 -6.64 -7.82 7.75
C ILE A 36 -7.58 -8.46 8.78
N ASN A 37 -7.14 -8.48 10.04
CA ASN A 37 -7.97 -8.94 11.15
C ASN A 37 -8.86 -7.79 11.65
N GLY A 38 -10.15 -7.84 11.31
CA GLY A 38 -11.15 -6.87 11.75
C GLY A 38 -11.31 -5.67 10.82
N ASN A 39 -11.81 -4.56 11.36
CA ASN A 39 -12.03 -3.32 10.60
C ASN A 39 -10.82 -2.40 10.75
N ALA A 40 -10.31 -1.89 9.63
CA ALA A 40 -9.24 -0.89 9.60
C ALA A 40 -9.78 0.46 9.14
N GLN A 41 -9.47 1.51 9.89
CA GLN A 41 -9.69 2.87 9.43
C GLN A 41 -8.47 3.34 8.64
N VAL A 42 -8.72 3.97 7.49
CA VAL A 42 -7.66 4.48 6.61
C VAL A 42 -7.76 5.99 6.49
N ARG A 43 -6.62 6.68 6.34
CA ARG A 43 -6.60 8.14 6.08
C ARG A 43 -7.27 8.50 4.77
N LYS A 44 -7.05 7.66 3.78
CA LYS A 44 -7.55 7.83 2.42
C LYS A 44 -7.76 6.46 1.81
N TYR A 45 -8.91 6.28 1.17
CA TYR A 45 -9.17 5.15 0.31
C TYR A 45 -8.91 5.54 -1.14
N ILE A 46 -8.06 4.79 -1.83
CA ILE A 46 -7.81 4.92 -3.26
C ILE A 46 -8.50 3.75 -3.94
N ASN A 47 -9.50 4.03 -4.77
CA ASN A 47 -10.32 3.00 -5.41
C ASN A 47 -9.61 2.32 -6.60
N GLN A 48 -8.44 1.73 -6.34
CA GLN A 48 -7.63 0.96 -7.28
C GLN A 48 -6.85 -0.11 -6.51
N ASP A 49 -6.34 -1.12 -7.22
CA ASP A 49 -5.46 -2.13 -6.62
C ASP A 49 -4.04 -1.58 -6.45
N PHE A 50 -3.40 -1.93 -5.34
CA PHE A 50 -1.97 -1.68 -5.12
C PHE A 50 -1.14 -2.70 -5.91
N VAL A 51 -0.17 -2.21 -6.68
CA VAL A 51 0.73 -3.02 -7.52
C VAL A 51 2.17 -2.60 -7.28
N ILE A 52 3.01 -3.53 -6.83
CA ILE A 52 4.46 -3.31 -6.74
C ILE A 52 5.05 -3.48 -8.14
N LYS A 53 5.52 -2.38 -8.73
CA LYS A 53 6.27 -2.43 -9.99
C LYS A 53 7.76 -2.57 -9.68
N THR A 54 8.31 -3.77 -9.85
CA THR A 54 9.76 -3.95 -9.96
C THR A 54 10.20 -3.30 -11.26
N LYS A 55 11.02 -2.25 -11.19
CA LYS A 55 11.71 -1.73 -12.38
C LYS A 55 12.76 -2.75 -12.78
N HIS A 56 12.45 -3.63 -13.74
CA HIS A 56 13.49 -4.37 -14.42
C HIS A 56 14.30 -3.38 -15.26
N HIS A 57 15.53 -3.09 -14.83
CA HIS A 57 16.51 -2.36 -15.63
C HIS A 57 17.02 -3.32 -16.72
N THR A 58 16.28 -3.41 -17.82
CA THR A 58 16.72 -4.19 -18.99
C THR A 58 17.88 -3.44 -19.64
N GLN A 59 19.12 -3.89 -19.40
CA GLN A 59 20.27 -3.48 -20.19
C GLN A 59 20.06 -3.95 -21.62
N GLN A 60 19.69 -3.06 -22.54
CA GLN A 60 19.75 -3.35 -23.97
C GLN A 60 21.22 -3.31 -24.40
N LEU A 61 21.87 -4.47 -24.39
CA LEU A 61 23.16 -4.68 -25.05
C LEU A 61 22.92 -4.92 -26.55
N LEU A 62 23.28 -3.91 -27.34
CA LEU A 62 23.84 -3.92 -28.70
C LEU A 62 23.35 -4.96 -29.73
N SER A 63 22.88 -4.44 -30.87
CA SER A 63 23.55 -4.74 -32.14
C SER A 63 23.50 -3.54 -33.08
N LEU A 64 24.60 -2.78 -33.10
CA LEU A 64 24.91 -1.83 -34.15
C LEU A 64 25.13 -2.62 -35.45
N SER A 65 24.07 -2.89 -36.21
CA SER A 65 24.24 -3.43 -37.56
C SER A 65 24.67 -2.27 -38.45
N VAL A 66 25.98 -2.10 -38.57
CA VAL A 66 26.65 -1.35 -39.63
C VAL A 66 26.04 -1.79 -40.96
N ARG A 67 25.19 -0.96 -41.57
CA ARG A 67 24.86 -1.09 -42.98
C ARG A 67 25.93 -0.31 -43.75
N ARG A 68 26.73 -1.08 -44.49
CA ARG A 68 27.60 -0.58 -45.56
C ARG A 68 26.75 0.09 -46.63
#